data_AF-A0A2V9XIG9-F1
#
_entry.id   AF-A0A2V9XIG9-F1
#
_cell.length_a   1.000
_cell.length_b   1.000
_cell.length_c   1.000
_cell.angle_alpha   90.00
_cell.angle_beta   90.00
_cell.angle_gamma   90.00
#
_symmetry.space_group_name_H-M   'P 1'
#
loop_
_entity.id
_entity.type
_entity.pdbx_description
1 polymer ?
#
loop_
_entity_poly.entity_id
_entity_poly.type
_entity_poly.pdbx_seq_one_letter_code
_entity_poly.pdbx_strand_id
1 'polypeptide(L)'
;MDRTILGVRGMGPTKWNLKPDGITPSILCPVVSQASVSVIDRPLATPSGLTTALRSKPSSRPHISHKILTLISRETTSGRFIPEMDGLRFVAISMVILFHLNGYLTAKSPLHYVAPPDTDWLARLALVGFHGVELFFVISGFMLGLPFASHYIGGGPKVSLERYYLRRLTRLEPPYFVTLLALFALAIWIQGKNTINLFPHLAASCFYLHNLIYGSSSPVIGVAWSLEIEVQFYLLVPVLTLLFAIRRVRLRRFVISLLTVSALSLQTVFLPSHNRLSLSILAYIQFFFIGFLLADVYVNDWKEAPRLRLYWDVAAAAGWPLLFIVLRSDTLTHWILPYLVFLLYYATFRGLLFNRFFTNSWVTAVGGMCYSIYLIHYEVISALGRVTKKITLGGSYWVHLLIQLVLVGPVIVLICGLYFIVLERPCMRRDWPKRLRNRAAEFILTKRLFLRSSRVGRERNAENFTRQTRYADPVTEDKCTYSSMP
;
A
#
# COMPACT_ATOMS: atom_id res chain seq x y z
N MET A 1 -17.45 -12.90 -34.27
CA MET A 1 -16.58 -12.60 -35.43
C MET A 1 -15.28 -13.33 -35.19
N ASP A 2 -14.97 -14.24 -36.10
CA ASP A 2 -14.69 -15.61 -35.69
C ASP A 2 -13.28 -16.10 -36.04
N ARG A 3 -12.94 -17.30 -35.55
CA ARG A 3 -11.65 -17.97 -35.80
C ARG A 3 -11.82 -19.09 -36.83
N THR A 4 -10.90 -19.14 -37.79
CA THR A 4 -10.69 -20.29 -38.69
C THR A 4 -9.16 -20.47 -38.83
N ILE A 5 -8.53 -21.32 -38.01
CA ILE A 5 -8.23 -22.76 -38.26
C ILE A 5 -7.17 -22.99 -39.35
N LEU A 6 -5.99 -23.47 -38.93
CA LEU A 6 -5.09 -24.46 -39.56
C LEU A 6 -3.86 -24.64 -38.62
N GLY A 7 -3.27 -25.82 -38.39
CA GLY A 7 -3.70 -27.18 -38.76
C GLY A 7 -2.56 -28.18 -38.97
N VAL A 8 -1.78 -28.56 -37.95
CA VAL A 8 -0.67 -29.56 -38.07
C VAL A 8 -0.71 -30.59 -36.92
N ARG A 9 -0.37 -31.86 -37.21
CA ARG A 9 -0.45 -33.01 -36.30
C ARG A 9 0.91 -33.41 -35.67
N GLY A 10 0.90 -33.55 -34.34
CA GLY A 10 1.37 -34.70 -33.54
C GLY A 10 2.67 -35.46 -33.83
N MET A 11 3.44 -35.68 -32.75
CA MET A 11 4.13 -36.95 -32.45
C MET A 11 4.07 -37.24 -30.93
N GLY A 12 4.17 -38.52 -30.54
CA GLY A 12 3.95 -39.00 -29.17
C GLY A 12 5.22 -39.16 -28.31
N PRO A 13 5.08 -39.42 -26.99
CA PRO A 13 6.20 -39.43 -26.04
C PRO A 13 6.84 -40.82 -25.86
N THR A 14 8.17 -40.86 -25.76
CA THR A 14 8.92 -42.04 -25.30
C THR A 14 9.16 -41.98 -23.79
N LYS A 15 8.79 -43.05 -23.08
CA LYS A 15 9.07 -43.25 -21.65
C LYS A 15 10.41 -43.95 -21.46
N TRP A 16 11.14 -43.62 -20.40
CA TRP A 16 12.15 -44.50 -19.80
C TRP A 16 12.02 -44.49 -18.27
N ASN A 17 11.67 -45.65 -17.71
CA ASN A 17 11.67 -45.91 -16.27
C ASN A 17 12.90 -46.76 -15.93
N LEU A 18 13.73 -46.35 -14.96
CA LEU A 18 14.61 -47.26 -14.24
C LEU A 18 14.71 -46.93 -12.75
N LYS A 19 14.48 -47.97 -11.96
CA LYS A 19 14.66 -48.20 -10.52
C LYS A 19 14.59 -49.74 -10.35
N PRO A 20 15.08 -50.36 -9.25
CA PRO A 20 15.47 -49.78 -7.97
C PRO A 20 17.03 -49.74 -7.88
N ASP A 21 17.79 -49.82 -6.79
CA ASP A 21 17.69 -50.53 -5.49
C ASP A 21 17.93 -49.61 -4.28
N GLY A 22 17.85 -50.15 -3.07
CA GLY A 22 18.10 -49.42 -1.81
C GLY A 22 19.01 -50.21 -0.86
N ILE A 23 19.30 -49.64 0.32
CA ILE A 23 19.69 -50.32 1.58
C ILE A 23 19.77 -49.27 2.71
N THR A 24 19.30 -49.64 3.89
CA THR A 24 19.42 -49.01 5.22
C THR A 24 19.67 -50.15 6.23
N PRO A 25 20.11 -49.96 7.51
CA PRO A 25 20.12 -48.77 8.39
C PRO A 25 21.56 -48.19 8.57
N SER A 26 22.14 -47.66 9.68
CA SER A 26 21.82 -47.70 11.12
C SER A 26 22.46 -46.59 11.99
N ILE A 27 21.76 -46.24 13.08
CA ILE A 27 22.24 -46.14 14.48
C ILE A 27 23.63 -45.48 14.74
N LEU A 28 23.67 -44.27 15.33
CA LEU A 28 23.99 -43.99 16.76
C LEU A 28 24.14 -42.47 17.01
N CYS A 29 23.69 -41.98 18.17
CA CYS A 29 24.09 -40.68 18.73
C CYS A 29 25.13 -40.90 19.85
N PRO A 30 25.87 -39.85 20.24
CA PRO A 30 26.06 -39.63 21.68
C PRO A 30 25.54 -38.26 22.13
N VAL A 31 24.92 -38.25 23.30
CA VAL A 31 24.56 -37.03 24.03
C VAL A 31 25.82 -36.46 24.69
N VAL A 32 26.05 -35.15 24.59
CA VAL A 32 27.08 -34.46 25.40
C VAL A 32 26.49 -33.23 26.08
N SER A 33 26.47 -33.32 27.41
CA SER A 33 26.52 -32.27 28.43
C SER A 33 25.90 -30.89 28.17
N GLN A 34 24.94 -30.51 29.02
CA GLN A 34 24.60 -29.10 29.24
C GLN A 34 25.74 -28.41 30.01
N ALA A 35 26.23 -27.28 29.51
CA ALA A 35 27.13 -26.38 30.25
C ALA A 35 26.49 -25.00 30.36
N SER A 36 25.99 -24.67 31.56
CA SER A 36 25.35 -23.38 31.85
C SER A 36 26.39 -22.28 32.03
N VAL A 37 26.70 -21.54 30.95
CA VAL A 37 27.56 -20.35 31.02
C VAL A 37 26.71 -19.10 31.25
N SER A 38 26.81 -18.54 32.45
CA SER A 38 26.21 -17.26 32.83
C SER A 38 26.97 -16.08 32.22
N VAL A 39 26.59 -15.68 31.00
CA VAL A 39 27.13 -14.47 30.37
C VAL A 39 26.60 -13.24 31.11
N ILE A 40 27.47 -12.59 31.88
CA ILE A 40 27.19 -11.33 32.57
C ILE A 40 27.25 -10.18 31.56
N ASP A 41 26.14 -9.46 31.39
CA ASP A 41 26.09 -8.23 30.59
C ASP A 41 27.07 -7.17 31.15
N ARG A 42 28.12 -6.86 30.39
CA ARG A 42 28.90 -5.63 30.54
C ARG A 42 28.93 -4.89 29.21
N PRO A 43 28.33 -3.69 29.09
CA PRO A 43 28.49 -2.88 27.89
C PRO A 43 29.94 -2.40 27.79
N LEU A 44 30.56 -2.64 26.63
CA LEU A 44 31.91 -2.12 26.32
C LEU A 44 31.88 -0.59 26.28
N ALA A 45 32.79 0.05 27.02
CA ALA A 45 32.91 1.50 27.06
C ALA A 45 33.46 2.04 25.73
N THR A 46 32.78 3.03 25.16
CA THR A 46 33.34 3.88 24.09
C THR A 46 34.13 5.04 24.71
N PRO A 47 35.22 5.51 24.08
CA PRO A 47 36.03 6.59 24.67
C PRO A 47 35.27 7.93 24.72
N SER A 48 35.07 8.47 25.92
CA SER A 48 34.55 9.83 26.13
C SER A 48 35.68 10.85 25.99
N GLY A 49 35.62 11.75 25.00
CA GLY A 49 36.80 12.56 24.70
C GLY A 49 36.66 13.81 23.81
N LEU A 50 35.47 14.41 23.64
CA LEU A 50 35.28 15.88 23.45
C LEU A 50 33.78 16.22 23.25
N THR A 51 33.13 16.78 24.28
CA THR A 51 31.77 17.35 24.20
C THR A 51 31.70 18.68 24.95
N THR A 52 32.44 19.67 24.46
CA THR A 52 32.36 21.05 24.94
C THR A 52 30.92 21.57 24.76
N ALA A 53 30.27 21.91 25.87
CA ALA A 53 28.81 22.05 25.93
C ALA A 53 28.30 23.40 25.38
N LEU A 54 28.28 23.56 24.05
CA LEU A 54 27.45 24.58 23.39
C LEU A 54 25.98 24.15 23.38
N ARG A 55 25.34 24.20 24.56
CA ARG A 55 23.90 23.95 24.75
C ARG A 55 23.07 25.13 24.23
N SER A 56 23.04 25.31 22.92
CA SER A 56 22.12 26.24 22.28
C SER A 56 20.67 25.90 22.67
N LYS A 57 19.91 26.91 23.12
CA LYS A 57 18.47 26.76 23.28
C LYS A 57 17.86 26.55 21.88
N PRO A 58 16.95 25.58 21.66
CA PRO A 58 16.23 25.46 20.40
C PRO A 58 15.20 26.60 20.28
N SER A 59 15.67 27.80 19.94
CA SER A 59 14.89 29.04 19.93
C SER A 59 14.16 29.27 18.61
N SER A 60 13.30 28.33 18.22
CA SER A 60 12.29 28.56 17.19
C SER A 60 11.05 27.70 17.45
N ARG A 61 9.85 28.29 17.30
CA ARG A 61 8.63 27.50 17.16
C ARG A 61 8.73 26.80 15.80
N PRO A 62 8.55 25.47 15.69
CA PRO A 62 8.71 24.78 14.41
C PRO A 62 7.71 25.34 13.38
N HIS A 63 8.22 25.72 12.21
CA HIS A 63 7.43 26.26 11.10
C HIS A 63 6.24 25.35 10.78
N ILE A 64 5.16 25.95 10.26
CA ILE A 64 3.92 25.26 9.92
C ILE A 64 4.19 24.09 8.95
N SER A 65 5.09 24.27 7.99
CA SER A 65 5.57 23.23 7.08
C SER A 65 6.16 22.01 7.81
N HIS A 66 7.01 22.22 8.81
CA HIS A 66 7.58 21.14 9.62
C HIS A 66 6.49 20.43 10.44
N LYS A 67 5.54 21.17 11.02
CA LYS A 67 4.41 20.56 11.74
C LYS A 67 3.57 19.67 10.81
N ILE A 68 3.19 20.18 9.64
CA ILE A 68 2.45 19.41 8.62
C ILE A 68 3.24 18.17 8.23
N LEU A 69 4.51 18.31 7.85
CA LEU A 69 5.39 17.18 7.51
C LEU A 69 5.43 16.12 8.62
N THR A 70 5.54 16.50 9.89
CA THR A 70 5.51 15.53 11.01
C THR A 70 4.15 14.87 11.26
N LEU A 71 3.06 15.36 10.67
CA LEU A 71 1.73 14.74 10.72
C LEU A 71 1.52 13.79 9.53
N ILE A 72 1.92 14.19 8.31
CA ILE A 72 1.78 13.36 7.09
C ILE A 72 2.92 12.37 6.88
N SER A 73 4.04 12.47 7.61
CA SER A 73 5.11 11.47 7.55
C SER A 73 4.70 10.17 8.23
N ARG A 74 4.98 9.05 7.55
CA ARG A 74 4.79 7.69 8.05
C ARG A 74 5.65 7.39 9.28
N GLU A 75 5.21 6.44 10.10
CA GLU A 75 5.98 5.98 11.26
C GLU A 75 6.70 4.66 10.93
N THR A 76 7.95 4.51 11.36
CA THR A 76 8.73 3.29 11.13
C THR A 76 9.11 2.62 12.45
N THR A 77 8.58 1.42 12.72
CA THR A 77 8.83 0.70 13.99
C THR A 77 10.14 -0.09 14.04
N SER A 78 11.00 0.02 13.02
CA SER A 78 12.29 -0.69 12.92
C SER A 78 13.52 0.21 12.81
N GLY A 79 13.37 1.55 12.89
CA GLY A 79 14.45 2.53 12.77
C GLY A 79 15.05 2.68 11.36
N ARG A 80 15.19 1.57 10.63
CA ARG A 80 15.67 1.50 9.25
C ARG A 80 14.61 2.05 8.28
N PHE A 81 14.73 3.35 7.99
CA PHE A 81 13.96 4.08 6.99
C PHE A 81 14.83 4.30 5.74
N ILE A 82 14.28 4.00 4.56
CA ILE A 82 14.94 4.20 3.27
C ILE A 82 14.10 5.22 2.50
N PRO A 83 14.52 6.50 2.45
CA PRO A 83 13.73 7.58 1.86
C PRO A 83 13.52 7.41 0.34
N GLU A 84 14.51 6.92 -0.40
CA GLU A 84 14.43 6.69 -1.85
C GLU A 84 13.26 5.77 -2.21
N MET A 85 13.02 4.75 -1.39
CA MET A 85 11.90 3.81 -1.57
C MET A 85 10.53 4.44 -1.36
N ASP A 86 10.43 5.61 -0.73
CA ASP A 86 9.20 6.39 -0.69
C ASP A 86 9.16 7.44 -1.80
N GLY A 87 10.30 8.00 -2.21
CA GLY A 87 10.36 8.80 -3.43
C GLY A 87 9.92 8.03 -4.68
N LEU A 88 10.30 6.76 -4.79
CA LEU A 88 9.84 5.89 -5.88
C LEU A 88 8.33 5.54 -5.75
N ARG A 89 7.79 5.42 -4.53
CA ARG A 89 6.33 5.30 -4.30
C ARG A 89 5.57 6.56 -4.74
N PHE A 90 6.15 7.74 -4.60
CA PHE A 90 5.54 8.98 -5.07
C PHE A 90 5.37 8.99 -6.59
N VAL A 91 6.40 8.60 -7.36
CA VAL A 91 6.25 8.48 -8.83
C VAL A 91 5.25 7.38 -9.20
N ALA A 92 5.32 6.22 -8.54
CA ALA A 92 4.39 5.11 -8.76
C ALA A 92 2.92 5.52 -8.51
N ILE A 93 2.61 6.24 -7.43
CA ILE A 93 1.23 6.71 -7.17
C ILE A 93 0.81 7.84 -8.12
N SER A 94 1.71 8.76 -8.49
CA SER A 94 1.42 9.82 -9.45
C SER A 94 1.09 9.27 -10.85
N MET A 95 1.79 8.23 -11.28
CA MET A 95 1.48 7.48 -12.51
C MET A 95 0.07 6.88 -12.45
N VAL A 96 -0.27 6.18 -11.37
CA VAL A 96 -1.60 5.56 -11.17
C VAL A 96 -2.72 6.61 -11.13
N ILE A 97 -2.53 7.74 -10.43
CA ILE A 97 -3.50 8.85 -10.40
C ILE A 97 -3.74 9.39 -11.81
N LEU A 98 -2.65 9.65 -12.57
CA LEU A 98 -2.75 10.21 -13.92
C LEU A 98 -3.49 9.26 -14.88
N PHE A 99 -3.21 7.95 -14.79
CA PHE A 99 -3.93 6.91 -15.51
C PHE A 99 -5.43 6.90 -15.20
N HIS A 100 -5.80 6.84 -13.92
CA HIS A 100 -7.21 6.80 -13.52
C HIS A 100 -7.96 8.10 -13.81
N LEU A 101 -7.31 9.26 -13.73
CA LEU A 101 -7.89 10.54 -14.12
C LEU A 101 -8.15 10.59 -15.63
N ASN A 102 -7.18 10.19 -16.45
CA ASN A 102 -7.34 10.11 -17.90
C ASN A 102 -8.44 9.11 -18.29
N GLY A 103 -8.44 7.91 -17.72
CA GLY A 103 -9.48 6.89 -17.95
C GLY A 103 -10.88 7.34 -17.50
N TYR A 104 -10.99 8.18 -16.46
CA TYR A 104 -12.25 8.81 -16.10
C TYR A 104 -12.70 9.83 -17.16
N LEU A 105 -11.80 10.69 -17.64
CA LEU A 105 -12.15 11.74 -18.61
C LEU A 105 -12.49 11.17 -19.99
N THR A 106 -11.77 10.15 -20.48
CA THR A 106 -12.14 9.48 -21.74
C THR A 106 -13.49 8.75 -21.64
N ALA A 107 -13.80 8.15 -20.48
CA ALA A 107 -15.04 7.38 -20.29
C ALA A 107 -16.26 8.20 -19.84
N LYS A 108 -16.09 9.45 -19.39
CA LYS A 108 -17.16 10.26 -18.77
C LYS A 108 -17.22 11.74 -19.17
N SER A 109 -16.24 12.30 -19.88
CA SER A 109 -16.32 13.71 -20.31
C SER A 109 -17.50 13.93 -21.29
N PRO A 110 -18.27 15.03 -21.14
CA PRO A 110 -19.31 15.41 -22.08
C PRO A 110 -18.79 16.31 -23.22
N LEU A 111 -17.47 16.51 -23.31
CA LEU A 111 -16.84 17.47 -24.23
C LEU A 111 -16.38 16.78 -25.51
N HIS A 112 -16.65 17.41 -26.65
CA HIS A 112 -16.00 17.08 -27.92
C HIS A 112 -14.67 17.82 -28.00
N TYR A 113 -13.63 17.14 -28.46
CA TYR A 113 -12.26 17.67 -28.56
C TYR A 113 -11.85 17.85 -30.02
N VAL A 114 -10.93 18.79 -30.28
CA VAL A 114 -10.38 19.06 -31.62
C VAL A 114 -9.58 17.86 -32.16
N ALA A 115 -8.96 17.09 -31.28
CA ALA A 115 -8.25 15.85 -31.59
C ALA A 115 -8.74 14.73 -30.65
N PRO A 116 -8.98 13.50 -31.15
CA PRO A 116 -9.35 12.36 -30.32
C PRO A 116 -8.31 12.05 -29.23
N PRO A 117 -8.70 11.67 -27.99
CA PRO A 117 -7.77 11.47 -26.88
C PRO A 117 -6.69 10.40 -27.16
N ASP A 118 -6.98 9.38 -27.97
CA ASP A 118 -6.01 8.37 -28.40
C ASP A 118 -4.89 8.93 -29.29
N THR A 119 -5.05 10.12 -29.86
CA THR A 119 -4.01 10.85 -30.61
C THR A 119 -3.21 11.83 -29.76
N ASP A 120 -3.72 12.22 -28.59
CA ASP A 120 -3.14 13.24 -27.70
C ASP A 120 -1.90 12.72 -26.95
N TRP A 121 -0.85 13.54 -26.89
CA TRP A 121 0.44 13.15 -26.31
C TRP A 121 0.40 12.97 -24.78
N LEU A 122 -0.42 13.75 -24.07
CA LEU A 122 -0.55 13.70 -22.62
C LEU A 122 -1.53 12.59 -22.21
N ALA A 123 -2.55 12.32 -23.02
CA ALA A 123 -3.38 11.13 -22.89
C ALA A 123 -2.56 9.84 -23.04
N ARG A 124 -1.68 9.78 -24.04
CA ARG A 124 -0.72 8.66 -24.22
C ARG A 124 0.23 8.53 -23.03
N LEU A 125 0.77 9.64 -22.51
CA LEU A 125 1.57 9.66 -21.29
C LEU A 125 0.79 9.14 -20.07
N ALA A 126 -0.50 9.44 -20.00
CA ALA A 126 -1.37 9.02 -18.91
C ALA A 126 -1.76 7.54 -18.99
N LEU A 127 -1.98 6.98 -20.19
CA LEU A 127 -2.22 5.54 -20.38
C LEU A 127 -1.05 4.71 -19.85
N VAL A 128 0.19 5.18 -20.07
CA VAL A 128 1.42 4.58 -19.52
C VAL A 128 1.45 4.58 -17.97
N GLY A 129 0.62 5.40 -17.32
CA GLY A 129 0.53 5.46 -15.86
C GLY A 129 0.08 4.16 -15.17
N PHE A 130 -0.54 3.22 -15.91
CA PHE A 130 -0.89 1.88 -15.40
C PHE A 130 0.33 1.14 -14.83
N HIS A 131 1.49 1.26 -15.47
CA HIS A 131 2.74 0.63 -15.07
C HIS A 131 3.27 1.12 -13.70
N GLY A 132 2.68 2.17 -13.11
CA GLY A 132 2.93 2.55 -11.72
C GLY A 132 2.64 1.42 -10.72
N VAL A 133 1.73 0.49 -11.03
CA VAL A 133 1.47 -0.73 -10.23
C VAL A 133 2.68 -1.67 -10.22
N GLU A 134 3.35 -1.83 -11.36
CA GLU A 134 4.52 -2.72 -11.49
C GLU A 134 5.75 -2.12 -10.82
N LEU A 135 5.88 -0.79 -10.82
CA LEU A 135 6.82 -0.06 -9.97
C LEU A 135 6.57 -0.38 -8.48
N PHE A 136 5.31 -0.41 -8.00
CA PHE A 136 5.02 -0.86 -6.63
C PHE A 136 5.44 -2.32 -6.38
N PHE A 137 5.26 -3.24 -7.34
CA PHE A 137 5.72 -4.61 -7.19
C PHE A 137 7.25 -4.73 -7.06
N VAL A 138 8.03 -3.92 -7.79
CA VAL A 138 9.50 -3.83 -7.58
C VAL A 138 9.83 -3.29 -6.18
N ILE A 139 9.15 -2.22 -5.73
CA ILE A 139 9.34 -1.63 -4.40
C ILE A 139 8.98 -2.63 -3.29
N SER A 140 7.90 -3.39 -3.44
CA SER A 140 7.50 -4.43 -2.48
C SER A 140 8.46 -5.61 -2.50
N GLY A 141 8.93 -6.05 -3.67
CA GLY A 141 10.02 -7.02 -3.79
C GLY A 141 11.26 -6.59 -3.00
N PHE A 142 11.74 -5.37 -3.21
CA PHE A 142 12.87 -4.83 -2.45
C PHE A 142 12.60 -4.78 -0.94
N MET A 143 11.52 -4.12 -0.53
CA MET A 143 11.21 -3.86 0.88
C MET A 143 10.86 -5.12 1.70
N LEU A 144 10.41 -6.19 1.03
CA LEU A 144 10.11 -7.48 1.65
C LEU A 144 11.28 -8.46 1.58
N GLY A 145 12.10 -8.40 0.53
CA GLY A 145 13.33 -9.17 0.42
C GLY A 145 14.43 -8.66 1.35
N LEU A 146 14.53 -7.35 1.57
CA LEU A 146 15.64 -6.71 2.30
C LEU A 146 15.94 -7.31 3.69
N PRO A 147 14.97 -7.65 4.56
CA PRO A 147 15.27 -8.29 5.85
C PRO A 147 15.88 -9.69 5.70
N PHE A 148 15.45 -10.46 4.69
CA PHE A 148 15.98 -11.80 4.41
C PHE A 148 17.35 -11.72 3.73
N ALA A 149 17.56 -10.78 2.80
CA ALA A 149 18.87 -10.46 2.24
C ALA A 149 19.86 -10.04 3.36
N SER A 150 19.41 -9.19 4.28
CA SER A 150 20.21 -8.78 5.44
C SER A 150 20.60 -9.97 6.33
N HIS A 151 19.74 -10.98 6.47
CA HIS A 151 20.04 -12.20 7.21
C HIS A 151 21.02 -13.11 6.46
N TYR A 152 20.68 -13.54 5.24
CA TYR A 152 21.44 -14.56 4.49
C TYR A 152 22.76 -14.04 3.88
N ILE A 153 22.84 -12.74 3.57
CA ILE A 153 24.01 -12.12 2.92
C ILE A 153 24.74 -11.20 3.91
N GLY A 154 24.00 -10.38 4.67
CA GLY A 154 24.56 -9.40 5.61
C GLY A 154 24.89 -9.92 7.02
N GLY A 155 24.60 -11.19 7.34
CA GLY A 155 24.82 -11.77 8.67
C GLY A 155 23.86 -11.27 9.76
N GLY A 156 22.80 -10.56 9.40
CA GLY A 156 21.80 -10.02 10.31
C GLY A 156 20.92 -11.08 11.00
N PRO A 157 20.09 -10.69 11.99
CA PRO A 157 19.25 -11.61 12.75
C PRO A 157 18.19 -12.30 11.89
N LYS A 158 17.89 -13.56 12.19
CA LYS A 158 16.88 -14.37 11.49
C LYS A 158 15.50 -13.71 11.52
N VAL A 159 14.83 -13.68 10.38
CA VAL A 159 13.47 -13.12 10.26
C VAL A 159 12.47 -14.05 10.95
N SER A 160 11.75 -13.53 11.95
CA SER A 160 10.59 -14.21 12.55
C SER A 160 9.38 -14.06 11.63
N LEU A 161 8.87 -15.18 11.12
CA LEU A 161 7.75 -15.20 10.16
C LEU A 161 6.44 -14.73 10.79
N GLU A 162 6.17 -15.13 12.03
CA GLU A 162 5.06 -14.63 12.85
C GLU A 162 5.08 -13.09 12.93
N ARG A 163 6.22 -12.50 13.32
CA ARG A 163 6.40 -11.03 13.38
C ARG A 163 6.41 -10.37 12.00
N TYR A 164 6.67 -11.10 10.92
CA TYR A 164 6.56 -10.61 9.55
C TYR A 164 5.09 -10.50 9.13
N TYR A 165 4.33 -11.60 9.24
CA TYR A 165 2.91 -11.65 8.86
C TYR A 165 2.05 -10.74 9.72
N LEU A 166 2.22 -10.75 11.06
CA LEU A 166 1.47 -9.86 11.96
C LEU A 166 1.70 -8.38 11.64
N ARG A 167 2.90 -7.97 11.21
CA ARG A 167 3.18 -6.57 10.80
C ARG A 167 2.55 -6.18 9.48
N ARG A 168 2.26 -7.14 8.59
CA ARG A 168 1.52 -6.89 7.35
C ARG A 168 0.03 -6.80 7.65
N LEU A 169 -0.50 -7.83 8.30
CA LEU A 169 -1.90 -7.93 8.71
C LEU A 169 -2.34 -6.68 9.51
N THR A 170 -1.62 -6.35 10.58
CA THR A 170 -1.99 -5.21 11.45
C THR A 170 -1.79 -3.84 10.82
N ARG A 171 -1.05 -3.71 9.69
CA ARG A 171 -0.88 -2.41 9.01
C ARG A 171 -1.88 -2.21 7.86
N LEU A 172 -2.06 -3.23 7.03
CA LEU A 172 -2.73 -3.11 5.72
C LEU A 172 -4.22 -3.46 5.80
N GLU A 173 -4.59 -4.48 6.55
CA GLU A 173 -5.99 -4.92 6.63
C GLU A 173 -6.95 -3.87 7.21
N PRO A 174 -6.63 -3.13 8.29
CA PRO A 174 -7.63 -2.21 8.87
C PRO A 174 -8.06 -1.09 7.91
N PRO A 175 -7.14 -0.40 7.19
CA PRO A 175 -7.54 0.49 6.11
C PRO A 175 -8.27 -0.23 4.96
N TYR A 176 -7.79 -1.39 4.51
CA TYR A 176 -8.44 -2.15 3.44
C TYR A 176 -9.91 -2.45 3.75
N PHE A 177 -10.20 -3.06 4.90
CA PHE A 177 -11.55 -3.43 5.29
C PHE A 177 -12.45 -2.21 5.54
N VAL A 178 -11.91 -1.10 6.09
CA VAL A 178 -12.69 0.14 6.24
C VAL A 178 -13.10 0.69 4.87
N THR A 179 -12.20 0.71 3.88
CA THR A 179 -12.55 1.14 2.52
C THR A 179 -13.51 0.17 1.85
N LEU A 180 -13.22 -1.14 1.86
CA LEU A 180 -14.06 -2.18 1.26
C LEU A 180 -15.50 -2.13 1.76
N LEU A 181 -15.69 -2.04 3.09
CA LEU A 181 -17.02 -2.01 3.70
C LEU A 181 -17.73 -0.66 3.46
N ALA A 182 -17.01 0.46 3.44
CA ALA A 182 -17.58 1.76 3.11
C ALA A 182 -18.06 1.83 1.65
N LEU A 183 -17.27 1.32 0.70
CA LEU A 183 -17.66 1.27 -0.71
C LEU A 183 -18.77 0.25 -0.98
N PHE A 184 -18.79 -0.88 -0.26
CA PHE A 184 -19.92 -1.82 -0.30
C PHE A 184 -21.23 -1.19 0.19
N ALA A 185 -21.20 -0.48 1.34
CA ALA A 185 -22.37 0.23 1.85
C ALA A 185 -22.83 1.36 0.92
N LEU A 186 -21.89 2.09 0.32
CA LEU A 186 -22.17 3.13 -0.69
C LEU A 186 -22.79 2.52 -1.97
N ALA A 187 -22.28 1.39 -2.45
CA ALA A 187 -22.83 0.68 -3.59
C ALA A 187 -24.27 0.18 -3.32
N ILE A 188 -24.53 -0.36 -2.13
CA ILE A 188 -25.89 -0.73 -1.70
C ILE A 188 -26.82 0.48 -1.68
N TRP A 189 -26.38 1.60 -1.08
CA TRP A 189 -27.19 2.81 -0.98
C TRP A 189 -27.56 3.40 -2.35
N ILE A 190 -26.64 3.33 -3.33
CA ILE A 190 -26.86 3.82 -4.70
C ILE A 190 -27.72 2.85 -5.53
N GLN A 191 -27.54 1.53 -5.38
CA GLN A 191 -28.24 0.51 -6.19
C GLN A 191 -29.61 0.10 -5.61
N GLY A 192 -29.88 0.39 -4.34
CA GLY A 192 -31.16 0.14 -3.71
C GLY A 192 -31.43 -1.35 -3.42
N LYS A 193 -32.61 -1.83 -3.81
CA LYS A 193 -33.20 -3.08 -3.27
C LYS A 193 -32.64 -4.39 -3.84
N ASN A 194 -31.93 -4.38 -4.98
CA ASN A 194 -31.48 -5.61 -5.65
C ASN A 194 -29.95 -5.79 -5.60
N THR A 195 -29.41 -5.93 -4.39
CA THR A 195 -27.97 -5.90 -4.10
C THR A 195 -27.40 -7.25 -3.63
N ILE A 196 -28.22 -8.30 -3.58
CA ILE A 196 -27.83 -9.67 -3.21
C ILE A 196 -26.61 -10.15 -4.02
N ASN A 197 -26.57 -9.81 -5.31
CA ASN A 197 -25.49 -10.16 -6.23
C ASN A 197 -24.11 -9.55 -5.86
N LEU A 198 -24.06 -8.53 -5.00
CA LEU A 198 -22.78 -7.95 -4.54
C LEU A 198 -22.13 -8.75 -3.40
N PHE A 199 -22.89 -9.55 -2.64
CA PHE A 199 -22.36 -10.28 -1.49
C PHE A 199 -21.26 -11.31 -1.85
N PRO A 200 -21.36 -12.09 -2.95
CA PRO A 200 -20.27 -12.94 -3.42
C PRO A 200 -18.99 -12.17 -3.77
N HIS A 201 -19.13 -10.98 -4.39
CA HIS A 201 -18.00 -10.12 -4.73
C HIS A 201 -17.33 -9.52 -3.48
N LEU A 202 -18.12 -9.12 -2.47
CA LEU A 202 -17.61 -8.72 -1.16
C LEU A 202 -16.84 -9.88 -0.51
N ALA A 203 -17.44 -11.07 -0.44
CA ALA A 203 -16.82 -12.24 0.18
C ALA A 203 -15.48 -12.61 -0.48
N ALA A 204 -15.40 -12.61 -1.81
CA ALA A 204 -14.16 -12.85 -2.53
C ALA A 204 -13.10 -11.76 -2.27
N SER A 205 -13.52 -10.49 -2.18
CA SER A 205 -12.62 -9.36 -1.86
C SER A 205 -12.08 -9.46 -0.42
N CYS A 206 -12.92 -9.85 0.55
CA CYS A 206 -12.51 -10.05 1.96
C CYS A 206 -11.41 -11.10 2.16
N PHE A 207 -11.20 -12.00 1.19
CA PHE A 207 -10.13 -13.02 1.22
C PHE A 207 -9.04 -12.79 0.17
N TYR A 208 -9.06 -11.69 -0.58
CA TYR A 208 -8.16 -11.41 -1.71
C TYR A 208 -8.17 -12.51 -2.79
N LEU A 209 -9.36 -13.00 -3.15
CA LEU A 209 -9.57 -14.07 -4.13
C LEU A 209 -10.40 -13.65 -5.36
N HIS A 210 -10.78 -12.38 -5.49
CA HIS A 210 -11.68 -11.92 -6.56
C HIS A 210 -11.08 -12.17 -7.96
N ASN A 211 -9.80 -11.87 -8.16
CA ASN A 211 -9.07 -12.12 -9.40
C ASN A 211 -9.08 -13.61 -9.77
N LEU A 212 -8.83 -14.49 -8.79
CA LEU A 212 -8.70 -15.93 -9.01
C LEU A 212 -10.07 -16.60 -9.22
N ILE A 213 -11.12 -16.11 -8.57
CA ILE A 213 -12.48 -16.63 -8.73
C ILE A 213 -13.11 -16.10 -10.02
N TYR A 214 -13.16 -14.78 -10.22
CA TYR A 214 -13.92 -14.14 -11.30
C TYR A 214 -13.11 -13.84 -12.57
N GLY A 215 -11.78 -13.80 -12.50
CA GLY A 215 -10.94 -13.40 -13.64
C GLY A 215 -11.10 -11.92 -14.01
N SER A 216 -11.50 -11.09 -13.06
CA SER A 216 -11.78 -9.65 -13.21
C SER A 216 -11.59 -8.90 -11.87
N SER A 217 -11.49 -7.57 -11.94
CA SER A 217 -11.41 -6.70 -10.76
C SER A 217 -12.74 -6.65 -9.99
N SER A 218 -12.67 -6.40 -8.67
CA SER A 218 -13.86 -6.31 -7.81
C SER A 218 -14.78 -5.13 -8.17
N PRO A 219 -16.10 -5.33 -8.35
CA PRO A 219 -17.05 -4.23 -8.55
C PRO A 219 -17.25 -3.37 -7.30
N VAL A 220 -16.76 -3.82 -6.13
CA VAL A 220 -16.83 -3.09 -4.85
C VAL A 220 -15.62 -2.19 -4.66
N ILE A 221 -14.44 -2.64 -5.07
CA ILE A 221 -13.16 -1.91 -4.94
C ILE A 221 -12.24 -2.26 -6.12
N GLY A 222 -12.48 -1.64 -7.28
CA GLY A 222 -11.83 -2.01 -8.53
C GLY A 222 -10.30 -1.98 -8.50
N VAL A 223 -9.71 -1.08 -7.70
CA VAL A 223 -8.25 -0.97 -7.52
C VAL A 223 -7.62 -2.14 -6.75
N ALA A 224 -8.39 -2.95 -6.03
CA ALA A 224 -7.84 -4.01 -5.17
C ALA A 224 -7.19 -5.18 -5.94
N TRP A 225 -7.38 -5.27 -7.26
CA TRP A 225 -6.82 -6.35 -8.10
C TRP A 225 -5.31 -6.51 -7.92
N SER A 226 -4.57 -5.42 -7.72
CA SER A 226 -3.12 -5.45 -7.48
C SER A 226 -2.76 -5.86 -6.05
N LEU A 227 -3.63 -5.56 -5.08
CA LEU A 227 -3.45 -5.93 -3.68
C LEU A 227 -3.60 -7.44 -3.49
N GLU A 228 -4.46 -8.11 -4.26
CA GLU A 228 -4.54 -9.57 -4.25
C GLU A 228 -3.24 -10.23 -4.73
N ILE A 229 -2.56 -9.61 -5.70
CA ILE A 229 -1.26 -10.04 -6.21
C ILE A 229 -0.16 -9.78 -5.17
N GLU A 230 -0.20 -8.64 -4.47
CA GLU A 230 0.71 -8.38 -3.35
C GLU A 230 0.48 -9.37 -2.18
N VAL A 231 -0.75 -9.73 -1.84
CA VAL A 231 -1.05 -10.72 -0.77
C VAL A 231 -0.55 -12.11 -1.16
N GLN A 232 -0.73 -12.53 -2.42
CA GLN A 232 -0.09 -13.75 -2.96
C GLN A 232 1.44 -13.70 -2.79
N PHE A 233 2.08 -12.56 -3.08
CA PHE A 233 3.51 -12.40 -2.86
C PHE A 233 3.90 -12.44 -1.37
N TYR A 234 3.14 -11.78 -0.48
CA TYR A 234 3.43 -11.74 0.95
C TYR A 234 3.49 -13.15 1.58
N LEU A 235 2.61 -14.06 1.13
CA LEU A 235 2.60 -15.47 1.55
C LEU A 235 3.80 -16.26 1.01
N LEU A 236 4.27 -15.92 -0.20
CA LEU A 236 5.36 -16.62 -0.88
C LEU A 236 6.76 -16.09 -0.54
N VAL A 237 6.89 -14.85 -0.04
CA VAL A 237 8.18 -14.20 0.32
C VAL A 237 9.11 -15.11 1.13
N PRO A 238 8.68 -15.82 2.20
CA PRO A 238 9.60 -16.68 2.97
C PRO A 238 10.20 -17.84 2.18
N VAL A 239 9.55 -18.29 1.11
CA VAL A 239 10.06 -19.33 0.20
C VAL A 239 10.89 -18.71 -0.92
N LEU A 240 10.39 -17.65 -1.56
CA LEU A 240 11.09 -16.98 -2.66
C LEU A 240 12.41 -16.33 -2.19
N THR A 241 12.49 -15.87 -0.95
CA THR A 241 13.74 -15.30 -0.37
C THR A 241 14.80 -16.35 0.00
N LEU A 242 14.51 -17.65 -0.13
CA LEU A 242 15.54 -18.70 -0.03
C LEU A 242 16.60 -18.57 -1.15
N LEU A 243 16.28 -17.85 -2.24
CA LEU A 243 17.26 -17.43 -3.25
C LEU A 243 18.47 -16.68 -2.62
N PHE A 244 18.28 -15.96 -1.52
CA PHE A 244 19.38 -15.29 -0.81
C PHE A 244 20.34 -16.25 -0.09
N ALA A 245 19.93 -17.49 0.20
CA ALA A 245 20.81 -18.51 0.78
C ALA A 245 21.89 -19.00 -0.20
N ILE A 246 21.76 -18.73 -1.51
CA ILE A 246 22.77 -19.03 -2.52
C ILE A 246 24.00 -18.12 -2.29
N ARG A 247 25.00 -18.61 -1.56
CA ARG A 247 26.18 -17.81 -1.14
C ARG A 247 26.99 -17.21 -2.30
N ARG A 248 27.12 -17.93 -3.42
CA ARG A 248 27.86 -17.46 -4.61
C ARG A 248 27.07 -16.35 -5.33
N VAL A 249 27.46 -15.09 -5.15
CA VAL A 249 26.78 -13.89 -5.69
C VAL A 249 26.46 -14.00 -7.19
N ARG A 250 27.41 -14.44 -8.02
CA ARG A 250 27.20 -14.62 -9.47
C ARG A 250 26.10 -15.63 -9.78
N LEU A 251 26.09 -16.78 -9.10
CA LEU A 251 25.07 -17.81 -9.26
C LEU A 251 23.71 -17.32 -8.75
N ARG A 252 23.68 -16.62 -7.60
CA ARG A 252 22.46 -16.05 -7.03
C ARG A 252 21.79 -15.06 -7.99
N ARG A 253 22.56 -14.11 -8.54
CA ARG A 253 22.07 -13.15 -9.54
C ARG A 253 21.63 -13.85 -10.83
N PHE A 254 22.41 -14.83 -11.31
CA PHE A 254 22.04 -15.63 -12.48
C PHE A 254 20.70 -16.35 -12.30
N VAL A 255 20.46 -17.00 -11.15
CA VAL A 255 19.18 -17.68 -10.87
C VAL A 255 18.02 -16.68 -10.77
N ILE A 256 18.20 -15.52 -10.11
CA ILE A 256 17.18 -14.47 -10.04
C ILE A 256 16.85 -13.95 -11.46
N SER A 257 17.84 -13.65 -12.28
CA SER A 257 17.64 -13.21 -13.67
C SER A 257 17.00 -14.30 -14.54
N LEU A 258 17.41 -15.56 -14.39
CA LEU A 258 16.82 -16.69 -15.12
C LEU A 258 15.34 -16.85 -14.77
N LEU A 259 14.97 -16.82 -13.49
CA LEU A 259 13.56 -16.86 -13.05
C LEU A 259 12.76 -15.65 -13.55
N THR A 260 13.40 -14.48 -13.65
CA THR A 260 12.80 -13.26 -14.24
C THR A 260 12.49 -13.47 -15.73
N VAL A 261 13.43 -14.02 -16.51
CA VAL A 261 13.20 -14.37 -17.93
C VAL A 261 12.15 -15.48 -18.08
N SER A 262 12.21 -16.54 -17.26
CA SER A 262 11.23 -17.64 -17.29
C SER A 262 9.81 -17.17 -16.99
N ALA A 263 9.62 -16.22 -16.07
CA ALA A 263 8.33 -15.59 -15.80
C ALA A 263 7.84 -14.76 -17.02
N LEU A 264 8.71 -13.98 -17.65
CA LEU A 264 8.38 -13.24 -18.87
C LEU A 264 7.99 -14.17 -20.03
N SER A 265 8.68 -15.31 -20.20
CA SER A 265 8.31 -16.34 -21.19
C SER A 265 7.00 -17.06 -20.87
N LEU A 266 6.72 -17.34 -19.59
CA LEU A 266 5.44 -17.90 -19.15
C LEU A 266 4.29 -16.93 -19.49
N GLN A 267 4.51 -15.64 -19.25
CA GLN A 267 3.55 -14.57 -19.50
C GLN A 267 3.28 -14.31 -20.98
N THR A 268 4.25 -14.46 -21.89
CA THR A 268 3.95 -14.36 -23.34
C THR A 268 3.22 -15.59 -23.87
N VAL A 269 3.63 -16.80 -23.48
CA VAL A 269 3.18 -18.04 -24.14
C VAL A 269 1.87 -18.59 -23.55
N PHE A 270 1.64 -18.49 -22.24
CA PHE A 270 0.57 -19.24 -21.56
C PHE A 270 -0.52 -18.37 -20.93
N LEU A 271 -0.21 -17.15 -20.50
CA LEU A 271 -1.15 -16.31 -19.75
C LEU A 271 -2.22 -15.57 -20.60
N PRO A 272 -1.99 -15.14 -21.87
CA PRO A 272 -2.99 -14.37 -22.63
C PRO A 272 -4.31 -15.10 -22.90
N SER A 273 -4.34 -16.43 -22.77
CA SER A 273 -5.52 -17.28 -22.87
C SER A 273 -6.23 -17.56 -21.53
N HIS A 274 -5.73 -17.04 -20.41
CA HIS A 274 -6.14 -17.43 -19.05
C HIS A 274 -6.28 -16.21 -18.10
N ASN A 275 -7.37 -15.44 -18.22
CA ASN A 275 -7.64 -14.21 -17.44
C ASN A 275 -7.33 -14.30 -15.93
N ARG A 276 -7.71 -15.41 -15.28
CA ARG A 276 -7.44 -15.68 -13.85
C ARG A 276 -5.94 -15.72 -13.52
N LEU A 277 -5.13 -16.26 -14.42
CA LEU A 277 -3.67 -16.34 -14.25
C LEU A 277 -2.99 -15.01 -14.60
N SER A 278 -3.52 -14.27 -15.58
CA SER A 278 -3.11 -12.89 -15.90
C SER A 278 -3.36 -11.88 -14.76
N LEU A 279 -4.27 -12.20 -13.84
CA LEU A 279 -4.55 -11.46 -12.61
C LEU A 279 -3.98 -12.14 -11.35
N SER A 280 -2.99 -13.02 -11.53
CA SER A 280 -2.26 -13.69 -10.44
C SER A 280 -0.79 -13.25 -10.38
N ILE A 281 -0.09 -13.62 -9.31
CA ILE A 281 1.35 -13.41 -9.19
C ILE A 281 2.17 -13.96 -10.37
N LEU A 282 1.69 -14.98 -11.10
CA LEU A 282 2.40 -15.56 -12.24
C LEU A 282 2.63 -14.56 -13.39
N ALA A 283 1.80 -13.51 -13.50
CA ALA A 283 1.94 -12.45 -14.49
C ALA A 283 2.85 -11.29 -14.05
N TYR A 284 3.30 -11.27 -12.79
CA TYR A 284 4.02 -10.12 -12.22
C TYR A 284 5.24 -10.47 -11.35
N ILE A 285 5.52 -11.77 -11.12
CA ILE A 285 6.61 -12.24 -10.25
C ILE A 285 8.00 -11.72 -10.67
N GLN A 286 8.20 -11.44 -11.97
CA GLN A 286 9.39 -10.80 -12.53
C GLN A 286 9.72 -9.45 -11.86
N PHE A 287 8.72 -8.63 -11.54
CA PHE A 287 8.93 -7.33 -10.90
C PHE A 287 9.40 -7.50 -9.44
N PHE A 288 8.81 -8.46 -8.72
CA PHE A 288 9.25 -8.79 -7.37
C PHE A 288 10.69 -9.37 -7.35
N PHE A 289 11.07 -10.17 -8.36
CA PHE A 289 12.45 -10.65 -8.53
C PHE A 289 13.44 -9.53 -8.88
N ILE A 290 13.07 -8.54 -9.68
CA ILE A 290 13.86 -7.31 -9.86
C ILE A 290 14.04 -6.57 -8.53
N GLY A 291 13.00 -6.51 -7.70
CA GLY A 291 13.10 -6.00 -6.33
C GLY A 291 14.10 -6.77 -5.47
N PHE A 292 14.15 -8.09 -5.58
CA PHE A 292 15.16 -8.94 -4.92
C PHE A 292 16.58 -8.71 -5.46
N LEU A 293 16.75 -8.51 -6.77
CA LEU A 293 18.05 -8.19 -7.37
C LEU A 293 18.58 -6.84 -6.87
N LEU A 294 17.69 -5.85 -6.68
CA LEU A 294 18.04 -4.56 -6.10
C LEU A 294 18.37 -4.66 -4.60
N ALA A 295 17.63 -5.47 -3.84
CA ALA A 295 17.93 -5.73 -2.43
C ALA A 295 19.26 -6.47 -2.24
N ASP A 296 19.58 -7.40 -3.14
CA ASP A 296 20.87 -8.08 -3.21
C ASP A 296 22.01 -7.08 -3.44
N VAL A 297 21.92 -6.22 -4.47
CA VAL A 297 22.93 -5.18 -4.74
C VAL A 297 23.08 -4.21 -3.56
N TYR A 298 21.97 -3.79 -2.95
CA TYR A 298 21.97 -2.86 -1.81
C TYR A 298 22.71 -3.43 -0.59
N VAL A 299 22.50 -4.71 -0.25
CA VAL A 299 23.19 -5.37 0.87
C VAL A 299 24.61 -5.80 0.50
N ASN A 300 24.80 -6.46 -0.65
CA ASN A 300 26.05 -7.12 -1.04
C ASN A 300 27.11 -6.13 -1.56
N ASP A 301 26.73 -5.23 -2.46
CA ASP A 301 27.69 -4.38 -3.21
C ASP A 301 27.82 -2.99 -2.58
N TRP A 302 26.70 -2.43 -2.10
CA TRP A 302 26.68 -1.09 -1.50
C TRP A 302 26.84 -1.11 0.02
N LYS A 303 26.69 -2.27 0.68
CA LYS A 303 26.69 -2.42 2.14
C LYS A 303 25.76 -1.41 2.83
N GLU A 304 24.57 -1.24 2.24
CA GLU A 304 23.54 -0.28 2.64
C GLU A 304 23.90 1.21 2.47
N ALA A 305 25.10 1.53 1.98
CA ALA A 305 25.62 2.89 1.82
C ALA A 305 25.97 3.18 0.34
N PRO A 306 24.96 3.39 -0.55
CA PRO A 306 25.19 3.70 -1.95
C PRO A 306 26.05 4.95 -2.17
N ARG A 307 27.12 4.82 -2.97
CA ARG A 307 28.01 5.95 -3.31
C ARG A 307 27.45 6.76 -4.48
N LEU A 308 26.97 7.97 -4.19
CA LEU A 308 26.37 8.90 -5.18
C LEU A 308 27.42 9.39 -6.21
N ARG A 309 27.03 9.50 -7.49
CA ARG A 309 27.86 9.99 -8.61
C ARG A 309 26.99 10.57 -9.74
N LEU A 310 27.40 11.70 -10.30
CA LEU A 310 26.62 12.49 -11.29
C LEU A 310 26.23 11.73 -12.58
N TYR A 311 27.05 10.77 -13.05
CA TYR A 311 26.70 10.02 -14.27
C TYR A 311 25.47 9.11 -14.12
N TRP A 312 25.06 8.77 -12.89
CA TRP A 312 23.78 8.09 -12.66
C TRP A 312 22.59 9.05 -12.79
N ASP A 313 22.78 10.36 -12.58
CA ASP A 313 21.74 11.34 -12.90
C ASP A 313 21.54 11.45 -14.42
N VAL A 314 22.60 11.32 -15.22
CA VAL A 314 22.49 11.22 -16.69
C VAL A 314 21.74 9.94 -17.09
N ALA A 315 22.07 8.80 -16.47
CA ALA A 315 21.35 7.54 -16.71
C ALA A 315 19.86 7.62 -16.33
N ALA A 316 19.50 8.29 -15.23
CA ALA A 316 18.12 8.55 -14.85
C ALA A 316 17.43 9.55 -15.79
N ALA A 317 18.10 10.64 -16.16
CA ALA A 317 17.58 11.68 -17.06
C ALA A 317 17.32 11.16 -18.49
N ALA A 318 18.09 10.17 -18.97
CA ALA A 318 17.81 9.45 -20.21
C ALA A 318 16.76 8.34 -20.01
N GLY A 319 16.84 7.61 -18.88
CA GLY A 319 15.99 6.45 -18.60
C GLY A 319 14.51 6.80 -18.38
N TRP A 320 14.18 7.92 -17.70
CA TRP A 320 12.79 8.28 -17.43
C TRP A 320 12.03 8.70 -18.71
N PRO A 321 12.59 9.48 -19.64
CA PRO A 321 12.03 9.64 -20.99
C PRO A 321 11.97 8.34 -21.79
N LEU A 322 13.02 7.51 -21.74
CA LEU A 322 13.05 6.22 -22.44
C LEU A 322 11.94 5.28 -21.98
N LEU A 323 11.58 5.30 -20.70
CA LEU A 323 10.43 4.58 -20.14
C LEU A 323 9.14 4.91 -20.91
N PHE A 324 8.84 6.19 -21.14
CA PHE A 324 7.66 6.63 -21.90
C PHE A 324 7.74 6.36 -23.42
N ILE A 325 8.91 5.99 -23.95
CA ILE A 325 9.09 5.56 -25.35
C ILE A 325 8.89 4.05 -25.46
N VAL A 326 9.52 3.27 -24.59
CA VAL A 326 9.38 1.80 -24.51
C VAL A 326 7.91 1.43 -24.26
N LEU A 327 7.24 2.15 -23.36
CA LEU A 327 5.84 1.93 -22.98
C LEU A 327 4.81 2.35 -24.05
N ARG A 328 5.23 2.51 -25.31
CA ARG A 328 4.36 2.64 -26.50
C ARG A 328 4.29 1.36 -27.34
N SER A 329 5.03 0.31 -26.98
CA SER A 329 5.08 -0.95 -27.74
C SER A 329 5.00 -2.13 -26.77
N ASP A 330 3.86 -2.82 -26.77
CA ASP A 330 3.56 -3.91 -25.81
C ASP A 330 4.67 -4.97 -25.74
N THR A 331 5.26 -5.32 -26.88
CA THR A 331 6.39 -6.26 -26.96
C THR A 331 7.65 -5.73 -26.29
N LEU A 332 8.01 -4.45 -26.51
CA LEU A 332 9.19 -3.85 -25.88
C LEU A 332 8.95 -3.60 -24.39
N THR A 333 7.77 -3.09 -24.04
CA THR A 333 7.25 -3.01 -22.66
C THR A 333 7.51 -4.31 -21.92
N HIS A 334 6.94 -5.41 -22.40
CA HIS A 334 6.97 -6.70 -21.72
C HIS A 334 8.39 -7.16 -21.40
N TRP A 335 9.28 -7.20 -22.40
CA TRP A 335 10.63 -7.75 -22.24
C TRP A 335 11.63 -6.80 -21.56
N ILE A 336 11.48 -5.48 -21.73
CA ILE A 336 12.48 -4.48 -21.30
C ILE A 336 12.11 -3.85 -19.95
N LEU A 337 10.82 -3.64 -19.66
CA LEU A 337 10.38 -2.86 -18.51
C LEU A 337 10.97 -3.32 -17.16
N PRO A 338 11.02 -4.62 -16.80
CA PRO A 338 11.58 -5.04 -15.51
C PRO A 338 13.05 -4.60 -15.35
N TYR A 339 13.84 -4.71 -16.42
CA TYR A 339 15.26 -4.30 -16.43
C TYR A 339 15.44 -2.78 -16.50
N LEU A 340 14.52 -2.06 -17.15
CA LEU A 340 14.53 -0.60 -17.18
C LEU A 340 14.15 -0.02 -15.80
N VAL A 341 13.16 -0.59 -15.11
CA VAL A 341 12.82 -0.21 -13.72
C VAL A 341 13.98 -0.53 -12.77
N PHE A 342 14.67 -1.66 -12.94
CA PHE A 342 15.91 -1.95 -12.21
C PHE A 342 16.97 -0.84 -12.41
N LEU A 343 17.23 -0.45 -13.66
CA LEU A 343 18.20 0.58 -14.00
C LEU A 343 17.80 1.95 -13.43
N LEU A 344 16.52 2.33 -13.52
CA LEU A 344 15.99 3.57 -12.96
C LEU A 344 16.10 3.62 -11.43
N TYR A 345 15.87 2.50 -10.76
CA TYR A 345 15.97 2.42 -9.30
C TYR A 345 17.43 2.40 -8.86
N TYR A 346 18.30 1.68 -9.58
CA TYR A 346 19.75 1.71 -9.38
C TYR A 346 20.27 3.15 -9.54
N ALA A 347 19.88 3.84 -10.59
CA ALA A 347 20.24 5.24 -10.85
C ALA A 347 19.67 6.18 -9.77
N THR A 348 18.44 5.95 -9.28
CA THR A 348 17.84 6.72 -8.18
C THR A 348 18.63 6.64 -6.87
N PHE A 349 19.14 5.45 -6.52
CA PHE A 349 20.02 5.29 -5.35
C PHE A 349 21.44 5.85 -5.55
N ARG A 350 21.86 6.10 -6.80
CA ARG A 350 23.28 6.33 -7.13
C ARG A 350 23.57 7.66 -7.83
N GLY A 351 22.55 8.39 -8.28
CA GLY A 351 22.64 9.78 -8.73
C GLY A 351 22.73 10.73 -7.54
N LEU A 352 23.27 11.92 -7.75
CA LEU A 352 23.34 12.99 -6.75
C LEU A 352 22.06 13.84 -6.73
N LEU A 353 21.55 14.19 -7.92
CA LEU A 353 20.39 15.07 -8.09
C LEU A 353 19.08 14.30 -7.95
N PHE A 354 18.98 13.12 -8.58
CA PHE A 354 17.80 12.26 -8.46
C PHE A 354 17.65 11.72 -7.04
N ASN A 355 18.73 11.31 -6.37
CA ASN A 355 18.64 10.95 -4.95
C ASN A 355 18.14 12.13 -4.09
N ARG A 356 18.68 13.35 -4.30
CA ARG A 356 18.22 14.56 -3.59
C ARG A 356 16.73 14.89 -3.84
N PHE A 357 16.21 14.61 -5.04
CA PHE A 357 14.78 14.73 -5.32
C PHE A 357 13.97 13.65 -4.60
N PHE A 358 14.33 12.38 -4.75
CA PHE A 358 13.60 11.25 -4.20
C PHE A 358 13.69 11.12 -2.66
N THR A 359 14.68 11.77 -2.04
CA THR A 359 14.80 11.87 -0.57
C THR A 359 14.20 13.15 0.02
N ASN A 360 13.58 14.02 -0.80
CA ASN A 360 12.90 15.22 -0.34
C ASN A 360 11.73 14.90 0.60
N SER A 361 11.64 15.60 1.73
CA SER A 361 10.64 15.32 2.79
C SER A 361 9.19 15.33 2.33
N TRP A 362 8.80 16.18 1.36
CA TRP A 362 7.43 16.21 0.82
C TRP A 362 7.18 15.04 -0.13
N VAL A 363 8.14 14.74 -1.00
CA VAL A 363 8.10 13.61 -1.94
C VAL A 363 8.01 12.29 -1.17
N THR A 364 8.85 12.12 -0.14
CA THR A 364 8.80 10.95 0.76
C THR A 364 7.57 10.91 1.66
N ALA A 365 6.99 12.06 2.03
CA ALA A 365 5.75 12.07 2.81
C ALA A 365 4.57 11.56 1.96
N VAL A 366 4.37 12.11 0.76
CA VAL A 366 3.29 11.67 -0.15
C VAL A 366 3.50 10.22 -0.59
N GLY A 367 4.73 9.81 -0.89
CA GLY A 367 5.09 8.41 -1.12
C GLY A 367 4.91 7.51 0.10
N GLY A 368 5.05 8.04 1.31
CA GLY A 368 4.74 7.36 2.57
C GLY A 368 3.24 7.15 2.80
N MET A 369 2.40 7.98 2.20
CA MET A 369 0.92 7.89 2.17
C MET A 369 0.37 7.10 0.99
N CYS A 370 1.22 6.50 0.15
CA CYS A 370 0.81 5.95 -1.16
C CYS A 370 -0.30 4.89 -1.08
N TYR A 371 -0.38 4.14 0.01
CA TYR A 371 -1.37 3.07 0.19
C TYR A 371 -2.78 3.63 0.48
N SER A 372 -2.88 4.57 1.43
CA SER A 372 -4.09 5.39 1.63
C SER A 372 -4.56 6.09 0.35
N ILE A 373 -3.62 6.63 -0.44
CA ILE A 373 -3.94 7.24 -1.74
C ILE A 373 -4.45 6.16 -2.72
N TYR A 374 -3.76 5.03 -2.84
CA TYR A 374 -4.13 3.95 -3.76
C TYR A 374 -5.55 3.43 -3.49
N LEU A 375 -5.92 3.25 -2.22
CA LEU A 375 -7.24 2.74 -1.83
C LEU A 375 -8.42 3.63 -2.27
N ILE A 376 -8.28 4.97 -2.27
CA ILE A 376 -9.45 5.88 -2.41
C ILE A 376 -9.34 6.94 -3.53
N HIS A 377 -8.18 7.10 -4.20
CA HIS A 377 -8.00 8.14 -5.22
C HIS A 377 -9.04 8.05 -6.36
N TYR A 378 -9.39 6.84 -6.81
CA TYR A 378 -10.39 6.65 -7.87
C TYR A 378 -11.77 7.16 -7.46
N GLU A 379 -12.15 7.05 -6.18
CA GLU A 379 -13.43 7.54 -5.68
C GLU A 379 -13.43 9.06 -5.52
N VAL A 380 -12.28 9.66 -5.16
CA VAL A 380 -12.10 11.12 -5.19
C VAL A 380 -12.21 11.66 -6.62
N ILE A 381 -11.59 10.99 -7.60
CA ILE A 381 -11.72 11.30 -9.04
C ILE A 381 -13.18 11.14 -9.49
N SER A 382 -13.83 10.03 -9.11
CA SER A 382 -15.22 9.71 -9.44
C SER A 382 -16.21 10.73 -8.88
N ALA A 383 -15.98 11.24 -7.66
CA ALA A 383 -16.81 12.24 -7.00
C ALA A 383 -16.61 13.65 -7.59
N LEU A 384 -15.36 14.17 -7.58
CA LEU A 384 -15.07 15.51 -8.08
C LEU A 384 -15.33 15.62 -9.59
N GLY A 385 -14.92 14.60 -10.35
CA GLY A 385 -15.07 14.56 -11.80
C GLY A 385 -16.51 14.73 -12.28
N ARG A 386 -17.53 14.34 -11.49
CA ARG A 386 -18.95 14.58 -11.83
C ARG A 386 -19.26 16.07 -11.94
N VAL A 387 -18.62 16.89 -11.11
CA VAL A 387 -18.77 18.34 -11.04
C VAL A 387 -17.78 19.02 -11.98
N THR A 388 -16.50 18.63 -11.96
CA THR A 388 -15.43 19.38 -12.62
C THR A 388 -15.29 19.10 -14.11
N LYS A 389 -15.73 17.95 -14.65
CA LYS A 389 -15.49 17.51 -16.06
C LYS A 389 -16.06 18.40 -17.18
N LYS A 390 -16.79 19.47 -16.84
CA LYS A 390 -17.23 20.50 -17.80
C LYS A 390 -16.28 21.70 -17.87
N ILE A 391 -15.35 21.81 -16.93
CA ILE A 391 -14.38 22.91 -16.82
C ILE A 391 -13.19 22.60 -17.73
N THR A 392 -13.08 23.35 -18.83
CA THR A 392 -11.97 23.29 -19.80
C THR A 392 -11.61 24.70 -20.25
N LEU A 393 -10.42 24.86 -20.84
CA LEU A 393 -10.03 26.05 -21.60
C LEU A 393 -9.69 25.60 -23.02
N GLY A 394 -10.50 26.01 -23.99
CA GLY A 394 -10.41 25.51 -25.37
C GLY A 394 -10.80 24.03 -25.52
N GLY A 395 -10.62 23.51 -26.73
CA GLY A 395 -11.02 22.15 -27.15
C GLY A 395 -9.91 21.11 -27.21
N SER A 396 -8.72 21.39 -26.65
CA SER A 396 -7.57 20.47 -26.66
C SER A 396 -7.60 19.52 -25.46
N TYR A 397 -7.44 18.21 -25.70
CA TYR A 397 -7.57 17.20 -24.64
C TYR A 397 -6.51 17.35 -23.54
N TRP A 398 -5.23 17.53 -23.88
CA TRP A 398 -4.16 17.74 -22.88
C TRP A 398 -4.42 18.94 -21.96
N VAL A 399 -5.05 20.02 -22.46
CA VAL A 399 -5.41 21.19 -21.65
C VAL A 399 -6.49 20.82 -20.64
N HIS A 400 -7.53 20.10 -21.07
CA HIS A 400 -8.57 19.62 -20.18
C HIS A 400 -7.99 18.67 -19.11
N LEU A 401 -7.17 17.68 -19.50
CA LEU A 401 -6.53 16.75 -18.56
C LEU A 401 -5.62 17.48 -17.56
N LEU A 402 -4.86 18.50 -17.99
CA LEU A 402 -4.03 19.32 -17.10
C LEU A 402 -4.87 20.14 -16.11
N ILE A 403 -5.96 20.77 -16.57
CA ILE A 403 -6.91 21.50 -15.70
C ILE A 403 -7.50 20.56 -14.64
N GLN A 404 -7.96 19.38 -15.05
CA GLN A 404 -8.53 18.40 -14.12
C GLN A 404 -7.46 17.85 -13.15
N LEU A 405 -6.20 17.72 -13.57
CA LEU A 405 -5.11 17.35 -12.67
C LEU A 405 -4.84 18.43 -11.61
N VAL A 406 -4.90 19.71 -11.99
CA VAL A 406 -4.76 20.85 -11.06
C VAL A 406 -5.96 21.00 -10.12
N LEU A 407 -7.18 20.72 -10.57
CA LEU A 407 -8.40 20.79 -9.75
C LEU A 407 -8.54 19.59 -8.79
N VAL A 408 -8.31 18.37 -9.29
CA VAL A 408 -8.59 17.13 -8.53
C VAL A 408 -7.36 16.65 -7.75
N GLY A 409 -6.15 16.82 -8.29
CA GLY A 409 -4.89 16.35 -7.67
C GLY A 409 -4.65 16.83 -6.23
N PRO A 410 -4.77 18.15 -5.92
CA PRO A 410 -4.64 18.66 -4.56
C PRO A 410 -5.68 18.08 -3.60
N VAL A 411 -6.90 17.82 -4.10
CA VAL A 411 -8.00 17.25 -3.29
C VAL A 411 -7.80 15.76 -3.03
N ILE A 412 -7.22 15.01 -3.98
CA ILE A 412 -6.73 13.64 -3.73
C ILE A 412 -5.71 13.67 -2.59
N VAL A 413 -4.67 14.51 -2.67
CA VAL A 413 -3.63 14.59 -1.63
C VAL A 413 -4.23 14.99 -0.26
N LEU A 414 -5.19 15.91 -0.24
CA LEU A 414 -5.88 16.32 0.98
C LEU A 414 -6.74 15.21 1.60
N ILE A 415 -7.67 14.63 0.84
CA ILE A 415 -8.61 13.62 1.36
C ILE A 415 -7.86 12.32 1.73
N CYS A 416 -6.94 11.87 0.88
CA CYS A 416 -6.12 10.69 1.17
C CYS A 416 -5.13 10.94 2.32
N GLY A 417 -4.63 12.18 2.48
CA GLY A 417 -3.81 12.57 3.62
C GLY A 417 -4.57 12.59 4.95
N LEU A 418 -5.83 13.04 4.94
CA LEU A 418 -6.72 12.94 6.11
C LEU A 418 -7.03 11.48 6.45
N TYR A 419 -7.40 10.67 5.45
CA TYR A 419 -7.60 9.22 5.60
C TYR A 419 -6.35 8.54 6.20
N PHE A 420 -5.16 8.86 5.68
CA PHE A 420 -3.88 8.37 6.18
C PHE A 420 -3.64 8.73 7.65
N ILE A 421 -3.85 10.00 8.04
CA ILE A 421 -3.66 10.48 9.42
C ILE A 421 -4.60 9.75 10.40
N VAL A 422 -5.84 9.48 9.98
CA VAL A 422 -6.89 8.89 10.83
C VAL A 422 -6.83 7.37 10.90
N LEU A 423 -6.46 6.67 9.82
CA LEU A 423 -6.57 5.21 9.70
C LEU A 423 -5.23 4.50 9.48
N GLU A 424 -4.52 4.74 8.37
CA GLU A 424 -3.29 3.98 8.06
C GLU A 424 -2.15 4.28 9.06
N ARG A 425 -1.91 5.56 9.36
CA ARG A 425 -0.77 5.98 10.19
C ARG A 425 -0.85 5.44 11.62
N PRO A 426 -1.98 5.46 12.34
CA PRO A 426 -2.12 4.72 13.60
C PRO A 426 -1.81 3.24 13.48
N CYS A 427 -2.21 2.59 12.38
CA CYS A 427 -1.98 1.15 12.14
C CYS A 427 -0.50 0.77 11.90
N MET A 428 0.40 1.75 11.72
CA MET A 428 1.85 1.50 11.62
C MET A 428 2.54 1.20 12.97
N ARG A 429 1.87 1.49 14.10
CA ARG A 429 2.43 1.31 15.45
C ARG A 429 2.19 -0.12 15.93
N ARG A 430 3.23 -0.87 16.29
CA ARG A 430 3.11 -2.27 16.79
C ARG A 430 2.17 -2.45 17.99
N ASP A 431 1.90 -1.40 18.74
CA ASP A 431 1.02 -1.41 19.90
C ASP A 431 -0.38 -0.81 19.64
N TRP A 432 -0.72 -0.45 18.39
CA TRP A 432 -2.02 0.15 18.06
C TRP A 432 -3.23 -0.68 18.51
N PRO A 433 -3.25 -2.04 18.44
CA PRO A 433 -4.42 -2.80 18.90
C PRO A 433 -4.61 -2.66 20.41
N LYS A 434 -3.50 -2.58 21.18
CA LYS A 434 -3.53 -2.33 22.62
C LYS A 434 -4.01 -0.90 22.91
N ARG A 435 -3.50 0.10 22.18
CA ARG A 435 -3.94 1.51 22.32
C ARG A 435 -5.42 1.70 21.99
N LEU A 436 -5.92 1.05 20.94
CA LEU A 436 -7.33 1.11 20.55
C LEU A 436 -8.22 0.45 21.62
N ARG A 437 -7.85 -0.74 22.09
CA ARG A 437 -8.56 -1.43 23.17
C ARG A 437 -8.63 -0.60 24.45
N ASN A 438 -7.53 0.03 24.84
CA ASN A 438 -7.47 0.89 26.03
C ASN A 438 -8.39 2.13 25.86
N ARG A 439 -8.29 2.83 24.72
CA ARG A 439 -9.19 3.97 24.41
C ARG A 439 -10.67 3.57 24.36
N ALA A 440 -11.00 2.39 23.84
CA ALA A 440 -12.36 1.88 23.83
C ALA A 440 -12.86 1.60 25.26
N ALA A 441 -12.02 1.04 26.14
CA ALA A 441 -12.34 0.85 27.55
C ALA A 441 -12.53 2.19 28.29
N GLU A 442 -11.64 3.17 28.08
CA GLU A 442 -11.75 4.54 28.61
C GLU A 442 -13.06 5.23 28.17
N PHE A 443 -13.43 5.10 26.88
CA PHE A 443 -14.67 5.65 26.35
C PHE A 443 -15.92 4.97 26.93
N ILE A 444 -15.91 3.64 27.05
CA ILE A 444 -17.00 2.88 27.68
C ILE A 444 -17.14 3.24 29.17
N LEU A 445 -16.02 3.40 29.89
CA LEU A 445 -16.01 3.83 31.29
C LEU A 445 -16.60 5.24 31.42
N THR A 446 -16.13 6.19 30.61
CA THR A 446 -16.62 7.57 30.59
C THR A 446 -18.11 7.64 30.28
N LYS A 447 -18.59 6.89 29.29
CA LYS A 447 -20.01 6.81 28.94
C LYS A 447 -20.84 6.18 30.08
N ARG A 448 -20.33 5.15 30.77
CA ARG A 448 -20.98 4.57 31.97
C ARG A 448 -21.05 5.57 33.13
N LEU A 449 -19.99 6.35 33.37
CA LEU A 449 -19.97 7.39 34.41
C LEU A 449 -20.97 8.51 34.11
N PHE A 450 -21.04 8.99 32.86
CA PHE A 450 -22.02 9.99 32.41
C PHE A 450 -23.47 9.49 32.50
N LEU A 451 -23.72 8.22 32.16
CA LEU A 451 -25.04 7.59 32.33
C LEU A 451 -25.40 7.38 33.81
N ARG A 452 -24.41 7.16 34.69
CA ARG A 452 -24.64 7.07 36.14
C ARG A 452 -24.93 8.43 36.76
N SER A 453 -24.17 9.48 36.44
CA SER A 453 -24.43 10.83 36.96
C SER A 453 -25.77 11.39 36.48
N SER A 454 -26.12 11.18 35.20
CA SER A 454 -27.43 11.56 34.65
C SER A 454 -28.60 10.66 35.08
N ARG A 455 -28.34 9.51 35.72
CA ARG A 455 -29.37 8.76 36.48
C ARG A 455 -29.53 9.35 37.88
N VAL A 456 -28.45 9.50 38.64
CA VAL A 456 -28.48 10.08 40.00
C VAL A 456 -29.07 11.51 40.03
N GLY A 457 -28.81 12.31 39.00
CA GLY A 457 -29.44 13.64 38.85
C GLY A 457 -30.96 13.56 38.61
N ARG A 458 -31.45 12.54 37.91
CA ARG A 458 -32.89 12.31 37.73
C ARG A 458 -33.56 11.75 38.97
N GLU A 459 -32.87 10.85 39.68
CA GLU A 459 -33.34 10.31 40.97
C GLU A 459 -33.48 11.44 42.00
N ARG A 460 -32.46 12.30 42.17
CA ARG A 460 -32.55 13.49 43.04
C ARG A 460 -33.65 14.48 42.62
N ASN A 461 -33.84 14.71 41.32
CA ASN A 461 -34.91 15.60 40.85
C ASN A 461 -36.31 15.00 41.11
N ALA A 462 -36.47 13.68 41.00
CA ALA A 462 -37.71 12.98 41.37
C ALA A 462 -37.95 13.01 42.89
N GLU A 463 -36.92 12.81 43.71
CA GLU A 463 -37.00 12.96 45.17
C GLU A 463 -37.38 14.39 45.58
N ASN A 464 -36.77 15.41 44.97
CA ASN A 464 -37.09 16.81 45.23
C ASN A 464 -38.53 17.16 44.81
N PHE A 465 -38.99 16.71 43.64
CA PHE A 465 -40.37 16.89 43.20
C PHE A 465 -41.35 16.18 44.14
N THR A 466 -41.04 14.96 44.56
CA THR A 466 -41.84 14.16 45.53
C THR A 466 -41.83 14.77 46.94
N ARG A 467 -40.82 15.57 47.29
CA ARG A 467 -40.85 16.41 48.51
C ARG A 467 -41.74 17.63 48.33
N GLN A 468 -41.64 18.34 47.21
CA GLN A 468 -42.48 19.52 46.96
C GLN A 468 -43.97 19.18 46.92
N THR A 469 -44.37 18.09 46.24
CA THR A 469 -45.78 17.67 46.22
C THR A 469 -46.30 17.16 47.56
N ARG A 470 -45.42 16.74 48.49
CA ARG A 470 -45.79 16.28 49.85
C ARG A 470 -45.80 17.39 50.90
N TYR A 471 -45.53 18.64 50.50
CA TYR A 471 -45.77 19.84 51.31
C TYR A 471 -46.91 20.71 50.73
N ALA A 472 -47.58 20.24 49.68
CA ALA A 472 -48.77 20.85 49.10
C ALA A 472 -50.04 20.22 49.70
N ASP A 473 -50.26 20.45 51.00
CA ASP A 473 -51.55 20.13 51.63
C ASP A 473 -52.68 21.00 51.02
N PRO A 474 -53.93 20.50 51.01
CA PRO A 474 -55.04 21.19 50.35
C PRO A 474 -55.38 22.50 51.06
N VAL A 475 -55.34 23.61 50.31
CA VAL A 475 -55.85 24.90 50.77
C VAL A 475 -57.35 24.77 51.02
N THR A 476 -57.79 25.17 52.22
CA THR A 476 -59.19 25.16 52.64
C THR A 476 -60.06 26.06 51.77
N GLU A 477 -61.18 25.54 51.28
CA GLU A 477 -62.20 26.33 50.56
C GLU A 477 -62.93 27.27 51.52
N ASP A 478 -62.43 28.51 51.64
CA ASP A 478 -63.15 29.57 52.35
C ASP A 478 -64.40 30.01 51.57
N LYS A 479 -65.55 30.00 52.26
CA LYS A 479 -66.86 30.25 51.66
C LYS A 479 -67.10 31.73 51.36
N CYS A 480 -66.77 32.18 50.16
CA CYS A 480 -67.25 33.46 49.65
C CYS A 480 -68.75 33.38 49.29
N THR A 481 -69.59 33.90 50.17
CA THR A 481 -71.04 34.08 49.93
C THR A 481 -71.28 35.15 48.87
N TYR A 482 -71.82 34.77 47.71
CA TYR A 482 -72.35 35.74 46.75
C TYR A 482 -73.73 36.23 47.18
N SER A 483 -73.85 37.54 47.43
CA SER A 483 -75.15 38.20 47.61
C SER A 483 -75.90 38.24 46.29
N SER A 484 -77.22 38.12 46.34
CA SER A 484 -78.10 38.10 45.18
C SER A 484 -78.68 39.48 44.84
N MET A 485 -79.14 39.58 43.59
CA MET A 485 -80.11 40.52 43.01
C MET A 485 -79.66 41.95 42.64
N PRO A 486 -80.38 42.60 41.69
CA PRO A 486 -81.45 42.05 40.82
C PRO A 486 -80.93 41.63 39.44
#